data_AF-A0A5C7XNN8-F1
#
_entry.id   AF-A0A5C7XNN8-F1
#
_cell.length_a   1.000
_cell.length_b   1.000
_cell.length_c   1.000
_cell.angle_alpha   90.00
_cell.angle_beta   90.00
_cell.angle_gamma   90.00
#
_symmetry.space_group_name_H-M   'P 1'
#
loop_
_entity.id
_entity.type
_entity.pdbx_description
1 polymer ?
#
loop_
_entity_poly.entity_id
_entity_poly.type
_entity_poly.pdbx_seq_one_letter_code
_entity_poly.pdbx_strand_id
1 'polypeptide(L)'
;MSRDNEAFMPADMIRRVLDSATPDVVLVGGQALAYWMAVFGIHQPDGVEPAISRDVDFFAIDAANVAPLTRFARAIGGRRHLERIESLSALIGSAIAPADDDRIYNVDLIQQVVGIDRAEVEKHAVEVRLPGENGTLRVLHPVHVLQSRNANLHKLPEKQDAIGSLQYRLAIDVARAYLERRIDAIQVRPDLDADARERAVFDAIRRVVAYASEDAAKKNAERYGIHLADAIPAWRIESSAFWEKQWPHLRKRMSEGYAHECERRHRSAR
;
A
#
# COMPACT_ATOMS: atom_id res chain seq x y z
N MET A 1 6.44 -21.37 4.24
CA MET A 1 7.90 -21.46 4.52
C MET A 1 8.26 -20.35 5.50
N SER A 2 9.26 -20.52 6.38
CA SER A 2 9.70 -19.41 7.24
C SER A 2 10.38 -18.34 6.36
N ARG A 3 10.11 -17.05 6.62
CA ARG A 3 10.78 -15.92 5.94
C ARG A 3 12.30 -15.91 6.16
N ASP A 4 12.80 -16.67 7.13
CA ASP A 4 14.23 -16.77 7.44
C ASP A 4 15.05 -17.41 6.31
N ASN A 5 14.39 -18.15 5.42
CA ASN A 5 15.02 -18.79 4.27
C ASN A 5 15.00 -17.93 3.00
N GLU A 6 14.52 -16.69 3.06
CA GLU A 6 14.45 -15.79 1.90
C GLU A 6 15.62 -14.80 1.89
N ALA A 7 16.28 -14.71 0.74
CA ALA A 7 17.33 -13.73 0.48
C ALA A 7 16.75 -12.42 -0.05
N PHE A 8 17.44 -11.31 0.18
CA PHE A 8 17.11 -10.05 -0.47
C PHE A 8 17.34 -10.16 -1.97
N MET A 9 16.28 -9.96 -2.74
CA MET A 9 16.36 -9.96 -4.20
C MET A 9 17.23 -8.78 -4.70
N PRO A 10 18.27 -9.03 -5.52
CA PRO A 10 19.06 -7.96 -6.13
C PRO A 10 18.23 -7.01 -6.97
N ALA A 11 18.63 -5.75 -7.06
CA ALA A 11 17.86 -4.71 -7.74
C ALA A 11 17.65 -4.99 -9.24
N ASP A 12 18.62 -5.59 -9.93
CA ASP A 12 18.48 -6.01 -11.33
C ASP A 12 17.47 -7.16 -11.47
N MET A 13 17.43 -8.08 -10.50
CA MET A 13 16.46 -9.17 -10.50
C MET A 13 15.05 -8.67 -10.22
N ILE A 14 14.87 -7.74 -9.27
CA ILE A 14 13.58 -7.08 -9.05
C ILE A 14 13.09 -6.44 -10.34
N ARG A 15 13.95 -5.70 -11.05
CA ARG A 15 13.59 -5.10 -12.35
C ARG A 15 13.09 -6.15 -13.34
N ARG A 16 13.87 -7.22 -13.59
CA ARG A 16 13.43 -8.31 -14.49
C ARG A 16 12.06 -8.89 -14.11
N VAL A 17 11.78 -9.02 -12.81
CA VAL A 17 10.48 -9.49 -12.32
C VAL A 17 9.37 -8.49 -12.66
N LEU A 18 9.58 -7.20 -12.36
CA LEU A 18 8.61 -6.15 -12.68
C LEU A 18 8.36 -6.05 -14.19
N ASP A 19 9.39 -6.18 -15.03
CA ASP A 19 9.28 -6.10 -16.50
C ASP A 19 8.55 -7.31 -17.09
N SER A 20 8.55 -8.43 -16.36
CA SER A 20 7.83 -9.65 -16.75
C SER A 20 6.34 -9.65 -16.34
N ALA A 21 5.93 -8.67 -15.53
CA ALA A 21 4.54 -8.48 -15.14
C ALA A 21 3.70 -8.04 -16.35
N THR A 22 2.45 -8.50 -16.40
CA THR A 22 1.49 -8.10 -17.43
C THR A 22 0.20 -7.59 -16.76
N PRO A 23 -0.76 -7.00 -17.49
CA PRO A 23 -1.96 -6.43 -16.88
C PRO A 23 -2.87 -7.41 -16.11
N ASP A 24 -2.60 -8.72 -16.22
CA ASP A 24 -3.26 -9.83 -15.50
C ASP A 24 -2.81 -9.96 -14.02
N VAL A 25 -1.82 -9.17 -13.60
CA VAL A 25 -1.34 -9.11 -12.21
C VAL A 25 -1.23 -7.68 -11.69
N VAL A 26 -1.24 -7.53 -10.37
CA VAL A 26 -1.04 -6.25 -9.67
C VAL A 26 0.06 -6.42 -8.64
N LEU A 27 1.07 -5.54 -8.66
CA LEU A 27 2.10 -5.49 -7.61
C LEU A 27 1.45 -5.08 -6.28
N VAL A 28 1.63 -5.89 -5.24
CA VAL A 28 1.07 -5.70 -3.90
C VAL A 28 2.17 -5.79 -2.83
N GLY A 29 1.78 -5.90 -1.56
CA GLY A 29 2.73 -6.21 -0.49
C GLY A 29 3.73 -5.10 -0.17
N GLY A 30 4.92 -5.50 0.31
CA GLY A 30 6.00 -4.58 0.67
C GLY A 30 6.58 -3.83 -0.53
N GLN A 31 6.60 -4.47 -1.71
CA GLN A 31 7.11 -3.86 -2.93
C GLN A 31 6.19 -2.77 -3.48
N ALA A 32 4.87 -2.93 -3.38
CA ALA A 32 3.95 -1.83 -3.72
C ALA A 32 4.14 -0.62 -2.79
N LEU A 33 4.39 -0.84 -1.50
CA LEU A 33 4.72 0.23 -0.56
C LEU A 33 6.03 0.92 -0.95
N ALA A 34 7.08 0.13 -1.25
CA ALA A 34 8.38 0.64 -1.68
C ALA A 34 8.29 1.50 -2.94
N TYR A 35 7.51 1.04 -3.93
CA TYR A 35 7.25 1.80 -5.16
C TYR A 35 6.68 3.19 -4.84
N TRP A 36 5.63 3.26 -4.03
CA TRP A 36 5.02 4.55 -3.70
C TRP A 36 5.90 5.43 -2.81
N MET A 37 6.69 4.84 -1.91
CA MET A 37 7.70 5.58 -1.15
C MET A 37 8.69 6.28 -2.08
N ALA A 38 9.18 5.59 -3.12
CA ALA A 38 10.06 6.19 -4.11
C ALA A 38 9.37 7.31 -4.91
N VAL A 39 8.11 7.11 -5.34
CA VAL A 39 7.32 8.12 -6.09
C VAL A 39 7.06 9.39 -5.26
N PHE A 40 6.92 9.25 -3.94
CA PHE A 40 6.62 10.36 -3.04
C PHE A 40 7.86 10.91 -2.31
N GLY A 41 9.04 10.32 -2.50
CA GLY A 41 10.27 10.73 -1.79
C GLY A 41 10.22 10.46 -0.28
N ILE A 42 9.53 9.38 0.12
CA ILE A 42 9.40 8.98 1.53
C ILE A 42 10.53 8.00 1.86
N HIS A 43 11.28 8.32 2.90
CA HIS A 43 12.39 7.50 3.37
C HIS A 43 12.03 6.82 4.68
N GLN A 44 12.52 5.59 4.86
CA GLN A 44 12.47 4.94 6.17
C GLN A 44 13.47 5.63 7.13
N PRO A 45 13.23 5.59 8.45
CA PRO A 45 14.18 6.12 9.43
C PRO A 45 15.55 5.42 9.34
N ASP A 46 16.62 6.20 9.52
CA ASP A 46 17.99 5.67 9.53
C ASP A 46 18.21 4.69 10.71
N GLY A 47 19.05 3.67 10.49
CA GLY A 47 19.43 2.71 11.53
C GLY A 47 18.36 1.68 11.90
N VAL A 48 17.23 1.64 11.18
CA VAL A 48 16.19 0.63 11.35
C VAL A 48 16.31 -0.44 10.26
N GLU A 49 15.97 -1.69 10.60
CA GLU A 49 15.90 -2.78 9.62
C GLU A 49 14.96 -2.40 8.45
N PRO A 50 15.30 -2.75 7.18
CA PRO A 50 14.51 -2.35 6.02
C PRO A 50 13.03 -2.70 6.14
N ALA A 51 12.16 -1.72 5.96
CA ALA A 51 10.71 -1.93 5.94
C ALA A 51 10.24 -2.63 4.65
N ILE A 52 11.08 -2.64 3.62
CA ILE A 52 10.81 -3.26 2.32
C ILE A 52 11.03 -4.77 2.46
N SER A 53 10.05 -5.55 1.96
CA SER A 53 10.11 -7.01 2.07
C SER A 53 11.18 -7.61 1.15
N ARG A 54 11.68 -8.79 1.53
CA ARG A 54 12.74 -9.53 0.80
C ARG A 54 12.19 -10.21 -0.47
N ASP A 55 10.88 -10.41 -0.49
CA ASP A 55 10.07 -11.02 -1.54
C ASP A 55 9.40 -9.97 -2.46
N VAL A 56 8.82 -10.45 -3.55
CA VAL A 56 7.96 -9.67 -4.44
C VAL A 56 6.59 -10.33 -4.53
N ASP A 57 5.55 -9.61 -4.13
CA ASP A 57 4.18 -10.12 -4.16
C ASP A 57 3.38 -9.58 -5.34
N PHE A 58 2.71 -10.47 -6.07
CA PHE A 58 1.73 -10.13 -7.09
C PHE A 58 0.37 -10.71 -6.77
N PHE A 59 -0.66 -9.88 -6.90
CA PHE A 59 -2.05 -10.31 -6.90
C PHE A 59 -2.47 -10.73 -8.31
N ALA A 60 -3.01 -11.94 -8.46
CA ALA A 60 -3.56 -12.42 -9.73
C ALA A 60 -5.00 -11.92 -9.93
N ILE A 61 -5.29 -11.29 -11.09
CA ILE A 61 -6.66 -10.87 -11.47
C ILE A 61 -7.57 -12.06 -11.78
N ASP A 62 -7.00 -13.20 -12.17
CA ASP A 62 -7.66 -14.50 -12.24
C ASP A 62 -6.87 -15.51 -11.40
N ALA A 63 -7.49 -16.08 -10.37
CA ALA A 63 -6.83 -17.03 -9.47
C ALA A 63 -6.51 -18.37 -10.16
N ALA A 64 -7.21 -18.72 -11.25
CA ALA A 64 -6.90 -19.89 -12.06
C ALA A 64 -5.70 -19.67 -13.00
N ASN A 65 -5.33 -18.41 -13.25
CA ASN A 65 -4.24 -18.07 -14.15
C ASN A 65 -2.87 -18.20 -13.46
N VAL A 66 -2.20 -19.32 -13.71
CA VAL A 66 -0.84 -19.61 -13.21
C VAL A 66 0.26 -19.23 -14.22
N ALA A 67 -0.08 -18.64 -15.36
CA ALA A 67 0.91 -18.18 -16.35
C ALA A 67 1.90 -17.14 -15.79
N PRO A 68 1.52 -16.21 -14.88
CA PRO A 68 2.46 -15.28 -14.27
C PRO A 68 3.63 -15.98 -13.58
N LEU A 69 3.40 -17.10 -12.88
CA LEU A 69 4.46 -17.84 -12.20
C LEU A 69 5.53 -18.35 -13.17
N THR A 70 5.16 -18.73 -14.39
CA THR A 70 6.12 -19.12 -15.42
C THR A 70 6.98 -17.93 -15.87
N ARG A 71 6.38 -16.73 -15.99
CA ARG A 71 7.12 -15.51 -16.36
C ARG A 71 8.08 -15.10 -15.25
N PHE A 72 7.62 -15.08 -14.00
CA PHE A 72 8.45 -14.77 -12.84
C PHE A 72 9.58 -15.76 -12.66
N ALA A 73 9.32 -17.07 -12.80
CA ALA A 73 10.36 -18.09 -12.73
C ALA A 73 11.46 -17.87 -13.79
N ARG A 74 11.08 -17.51 -15.03
CA ARG A 74 12.06 -17.16 -16.06
C ARG A 74 12.85 -15.90 -15.70
N ALA A 75 12.19 -14.86 -15.17
CA ALA A 75 12.81 -13.60 -14.80
C ALA A 75 13.88 -13.74 -13.71
N ILE A 76 13.67 -14.66 -12.76
CA ILE A 76 14.62 -14.93 -11.67
C ILE A 76 15.57 -16.09 -11.98
N GLY A 77 15.49 -16.71 -13.17
CA GLY A 77 16.30 -17.90 -13.51
C GLY A 77 15.97 -19.13 -12.66
N GLY A 78 14.75 -19.22 -12.16
CA GLY A 78 14.29 -20.21 -11.20
C GLY A 78 13.21 -21.16 -11.73
N ARG A 79 12.44 -21.72 -10.80
CA ARG A 79 11.34 -22.64 -11.07
C ARG A 79 10.05 -22.17 -10.40
N ARG A 80 8.91 -22.51 -10.99
CA ARG A 80 7.61 -22.29 -10.34
C ARG A 80 7.30 -23.42 -9.35
N HIS A 81 6.67 -23.06 -8.25
CA HIS A 81 6.06 -23.93 -7.26
C HIS A 81 4.58 -23.58 -7.20
N LEU A 82 3.71 -24.58 -7.28
CA LEU A 82 2.26 -24.37 -7.12
C LEU A 82 1.86 -24.85 -5.75
N GLU A 83 1.05 -24.04 -5.06
CA GLU A 83 0.42 -24.49 -3.83
C GLU A 83 -0.64 -25.55 -4.13
N ARG A 84 -0.86 -26.44 -3.17
CA ARG A 84 -1.91 -27.45 -3.30
C ARG A 84 -3.27 -26.74 -3.23
N ILE A 85 -4.19 -27.13 -4.13
CA ILE A 85 -5.56 -26.59 -4.22
C ILE A 85 -6.33 -26.70 -2.89
N GLU A 86 -5.98 -27.69 -2.06
CA GLU A 86 -6.60 -27.92 -0.75
C GLU A 86 -6.09 -26.97 0.36
N SER A 87 -5.06 -26.16 0.09
CA SER A 87 -4.58 -25.18 1.06
C SER A 87 -5.56 -24.00 1.15
N LEU A 88 -6.00 -23.65 2.35
CA LEU A 88 -6.81 -22.46 2.62
C LEU A 88 -6.00 -21.15 2.50
N SER A 89 -4.89 -21.18 1.74
CA SER A 89 -3.93 -20.10 1.63
C SER A 89 -4.37 -19.05 0.61
N ALA A 90 -4.01 -17.80 0.88
CA ALA A 90 -4.10 -16.74 -0.13
C ALA A 90 -3.07 -16.93 -1.26
N LEU A 91 -2.10 -17.83 -1.10
CA LEU A 91 -1.05 -18.12 -2.08
C LEU A 91 -1.53 -19.12 -3.15
N ILE A 92 -1.39 -18.74 -4.41
CA ILE A 92 -1.60 -19.63 -5.57
C ILE A 92 -0.33 -20.45 -5.82
N GLY A 93 0.82 -19.81 -5.67
CA GLY A 93 2.13 -20.42 -5.83
C GLY A 93 3.21 -19.35 -5.85
N SER A 94 4.45 -19.79 -6.07
CA SER A 94 5.62 -18.92 -6.01
C SER A 94 6.61 -19.26 -7.12
N ALA A 95 7.38 -18.28 -7.58
CA ALA A 95 8.58 -18.52 -8.36
C ALA A 95 9.79 -18.42 -7.43
N ILE A 96 10.62 -19.48 -7.43
CA ILE A 96 11.78 -19.60 -6.54
C ILE A 96 13.08 -19.83 -7.31
N ALA A 97 14.15 -19.18 -6.88
CA ALA A 97 15.51 -19.40 -7.37
C ALA A 97 16.49 -19.50 -6.20
N PRO A 98 17.58 -20.28 -6.29
CA PRO A 98 18.60 -20.33 -5.25
C PRO A 98 19.35 -19.00 -5.13
N ALA A 99 19.71 -18.63 -3.90
CA ALA A 99 20.68 -17.58 -3.59
C ALA A 99 21.99 -18.21 -3.07
N ASP A 100 23.06 -17.40 -2.93
CA ASP A 100 24.41 -17.88 -2.60
C ASP A 100 24.56 -18.47 -1.17
N ASP A 101 23.59 -18.25 -0.28
CA ASP A 101 23.62 -18.58 1.15
C ASP A 101 22.58 -19.65 1.57
N ASP A 102 22.30 -20.62 0.69
CA ASP A 102 21.24 -21.65 0.84
C ASP A 102 19.82 -21.09 1.01
N ARG A 103 19.65 -19.77 0.87
CA ARG A 103 18.36 -19.10 0.82
C ARG A 103 17.79 -19.11 -0.58
N ILE A 104 16.57 -18.58 -0.71
CA ILE A 104 15.87 -18.46 -1.98
C ILE A 104 15.49 -17.01 -2.28
N TYR A 105 15.55 -16.65 -3.55
CA TYR A 105 14.75 -15.54 -4.08
C TYR A 105 13.33 -16.02 -4.30
N ASN A 106 12.36 -15.22 -3.87
CA ASN A 106 10.95 -15.59 -3.91
C ASN A 106 10.09 -14.50 -4.56
N VAL A 107 9.16 -14.92 -5.44
CA VAL A 107 8.11 -14.09 -6.01
C VAL A 107 6.78 -14.82 -5.83
N ASP A 108 5.90 -14.28 -5.00
CA ASP A 108 4.62 -14.88 -4.66
C ASP A 108 3.51 -14.39 -5.59
N LEU A 109 2.64 -15.32 -6.00
CA LEU A 109 1.39 -15.02 -6.69
C LEU A 109 0.22 -15.35 -5.76
N ILE A 110 -0.55 -14.34 -5.37
CA ILE A 110 -1.64 -14.45 -4.41
C ILE A 110 -3.01 -14.19 -5.05
N GLN A 111 -4.05 -14.82 -4.51
CA GLN A 111 -5.45 -14.62 -4.92
C GLN A 111 -6.21 -13.61 -4.04
N GLN A 112 -5.65 -13.21 -2.90
CA GLN A 112 -6.30 -12.32 -1.94
C GLN A 112 -5.31 -11.36 -1.27
N VAL A 113 -5.71 -10.10 -1.15
CA VAL A 113 -5.01 -9.10 -0.32
C VAL A 113 -5.78 -8.95 0.98
N VAL A 114 -5.12 -9.17 2.12
CA VAL A 114 -5.76 -9.10 3.44
C VAL A 114 -6.32 -7.70 3.68
N GLY A 115 -7.61 -7.64 4.04
CA GLY A 115 -8.32 -6.40 4.36
C GLY A 115 -8.92 -5.66 3.15
N ILE A 116 -8.84 -6.21 1.95
CA ILE A 116 -9.32 -5.56 0.72
C ILE A 116 -10.05 -6.59 -0.15
N ASP A 117 -11.21 -6.21 -0.66
CA ASP A 117 -11.95 -7.04 -1.59
C ASP A 117 -11.24 -7.13 -2.95
N ARG A 118 -11.26 -8.31 -3.56
CA ARG A 118 -10.65 -8.59 -4.87
C ARG A 118 -11.07 -7.61 -5.95
N ALA A 119 -12.36 -7.30 -6.02
CA ALA A 119 -12.90 -6.34 -6.98
C ALA A 119 -12.34 -4.92 -6.76
N GLU A 120 -12.09 -4.51 -5.51
CA GLU A 120 -11.51 -3.21 -5.20
C GLU A 120 -10.01 -3.15 -5.55
N VAL A 121 -9.28 -4.25 -5.40
CA VAL A 121 -7.88 -4.35 -5.86
C VAL A 121 -7.82 -4.16 -7.37
N GLU A 122 -8.62 -4.92 -8.13
CA GLU A 122 -8.64 -4.85 -9.60
C GLU A 122 -9.07 -3.47 -10.09
N LYS A 123 -10.21 -2.96 -9.59
CA LYS A 123 -10.80 -1.71 -10.05
C LYS A 123 -9.91 -0.49 -9.82
N HIS A 124 -9.12 -0.50 -8.74
CA HIS A 124 -8.35 0.66 -8.33
C HIS A 124 -6.84 0.53 -8.54
N ALA A 125 -6.35 -0.60 -9.04
CA ALA A 125 -4.94 -0.74 -9.38
C ALA A 125 -4.50 0.37 -10.35
N VAL A 126 -3.38 1.03 -10.04
CA VAL A 126 -2.85 2.15 -10.81
C VAL A 126 -1.90 1.61 -11.86
N GLU A 127 -2.16 1.90 -13.13
CA GLU A 127 -1.20 1.65 -14.20
C GLU A 127 -0.08 2.69 -14.15
N VAL A 128 1.16 2.22 -14.10
CA VAL A 128 2.36 3.05 -14.03
C VAL A 128 3.35 2.59 -15.09
N ARG A 129 4.13 3.53 -15.62
CA ARG A 129 5.24 3.23 -16.53
C ARG A 129 6.50 3.05 -15.71
N LEU A 130 7.23 1.98 -15.98
CA LEU A 130 8.54 1.77 -15.35
C LEU A 130 9.56 2.77 -15.94
N PRO A 131 10.36 3.45 -15.10
CA PRO A 131 11.36 4.41 -15.58
C PRO A 131 12.35 3.78 -16.57
N GLY A 132 12.47 4.34 -17.76
CA GLY A 132 13.42 3.89 -18.78
C GLY A 132 12.91 2.79 -19.72
N GLU A 133 11.62 2.43 -19.63
CA GLU A 133 11.06 1.27 -20.34
C GLU A 133 9.71 1.53 -21.00
N ASN A 134 9.33 0.64 -21.92
CA ASN A 134 8.03 0.65 -22.60
C ASN A 134 6.96 -0.18 -21.86
N GLY A 135 7.31 -0.85 -20.75
CA GLY A 135 6.40 -1.68 -19.97
C GLY A 135 5.46 -0.88 -19.08
N THR A 136 4.21 -1.35 -18.96
CA THR A 136 3.25 -0.88 -17.96
C THR A 136 3.09 -1.91 -16.85
N LEU A 137 3.14 -1.43 -15.61
CA LEU A 137 2.94 -2.22 -14.40
C LEU A 137 1.65 -1.75 -13.72
N ARG A 138 0.84 -2.67 -13.20
CA ARG A 138 -0.26 -2.31 -12.31
C ARG A 138 0.21 -2.41 -10.87
N VAL A 139 0.04 -1.34 -10.09
CA VAL A 139 0.44 -1.28 -8.67
C VAL A 139 -0.79 -1.05 -7.80
N LEU A 140 -0.85 -1.69 -6.64
CA LEU A 140 -1.92 -1.47 -5.66
C LEU A 140 -2.03 0.02 -5.31
N HIS A 141 -3.26 0.55 -5.34
CA HIS A 141 -3.52 1.96 -5.04
C HIS A 141 -2.95 2.39 -3.67
N PRO A 142 -2.38 3.60 -3.50
CA PRO A 142 -1.77 4.04 -2.23
C PRO A 142 -2.68 3.88 -1.00
N VAL A 143 -3.96 4.26 -1.11
CA VAL A 143 -4.96 4.10 -0.03
C VAL A 143 -5.27 2.62 0.26
N HIS A 144 -5.15 1.74 -0.73
CA HIS A 144 -5.29 0.29 -0.53
C HIS A 144 -4.02 -0.32 0.08
N VAL A 145 -2.83 0.19 -0.23
CA VAL A 145 -1.60 -0.18 0.50
C VAL A 145 -1.74 0.12 1.99
N LEU A 146 -2.25 1.31 2.35
CA LEU A 146 -2.57 1.68 3.74
C LEU A 146 -3.50 0.65 4.41
N GLN A 147 -4.61 0.31 3.75
CA GLN A 147 -5.57 -0.64 4.31
C GLN A 147 -5.00 -2.05 4.43
N SER A 148 -4.20 -2.51 3.46
CA SER A 148 -3.52 -3.80 3.55
C SER A 148 -2.57 -3.84 4.75
N ARG A 149 -1.79 -2.79 5.00
CA ARG A 149 -0.88 -2.74 6.17
C ARG A 149 -1.64 -2.68 7.50
N ASN A 150 -2.73 -1.90 7.55
CA ASN A 150 -3.64 -1.89 8.70
C ASN A 150 -4.17 -3.30 9.02
N ALA A 151 -4.74 -3.96 8.03
CA ALA A 151 -5.33 -5.28 8.19
C ALA A 151 -4.28 -6.36 8.50
N ASN A 152 -3.09 -6.29 7.89
CA ASN A 152 -1.99 -7.20 8.19
C ASN A 152 -1.56 -7.09 9.65
N LEU A 153 -1.25 -5.88 10.12
CA LEU A 153 -0.84 -5.65 11.49
C LEU A 153 -1.93 -6.08 12.49
N HIS A 154 -3.19 -5.96 12.11
CA HIS A 154 -4.30 -6.38 12.96
C HIS A 154 -4.51 -7.91 12.98
N LYS A 155 -4.50 -8.57 11.81
CA LYS A 155 -4.99 -9.94 11.64
C LYS A 155 -3.90 -11.01 11.57
N LEU A 156 -2.69 -10.67 11.16
CA LEU A 156 -1.63 -11.65 10.88
C LEU A 156 -0.62 -11.65 12.04
N PRO A 157 -0.56 -12.71 12.87
CA PRO A 157 0.36 -12.76 14.01
C PRO A 157 1.82 -12.51 13.64
N GLU A 158 2.27 -13.02 12.49
CA GLU A 158 3.63 -12.85 11.96
C GLU A 158 3.90 -11.47 11.33
N LYS A 159 2.94 -10.55 11.42
CA LYS A 159 3.08 -9.13 11.08
C LYS A 159 2.88 -8.23 12.30
N GLN A 160 2.61 -8.79 13.48
CA GLN A 160 2.44 -8.07 14.75
C GLN A 160 3.79 -7.77 15.42
N ASP A 161 4.71 -7.20 14.65
CA ASP A 161 6.07 -6.89 15.06
C ASP A 161 6.46 -5.44 14.74
N ALA A 162 7.72 -5.10 15.00
CA ALA A 162 8.26 -3.76 14.75
C ALA A 162 8.25 -3.41 13.26
N ILE A 163 8.49 -4.38 12.37
CA ILE A 163 8.53 -4.18 10.91
C ILE A 163 7.12 -3.93 10.38
N GLY A 164 6.13 -4.72 10.79
CA GLY A 164 4.73 -4.52 10.43
C GLY A 164 4.21 -3.17 10.92
N SER A 165 4.61 -2.76 12.13
CA SER A 165 4.32 -1.41 12.67
C SER A 165 4.96 -0.31 11.82
N LEU A 166 6.22 -0.48 11.43
CA LEU A 166 6.93 0.47 10.56
C LEU A 166 6.30 0.57 9.16
N GLN A 167 6.00 -0.57 8.52
CA GLN A 167 5.31 -0.61 7.24
C GLN A 167 3.96 0.10 7.30
N TYR A 168 3.22 -0.04 8.41
CA TYR A 168 1.95 0.65 8.57
C TYR A 168 2.11 2.17 8.68
N ARG A 169 3.11 2.66 9.43
CA ARG A 169 3.43 4.10 9.50
C ARG A 169 3.84 4.66 8.13
N LEU A 170 4.71 3.95 7.41
CA LEU A 170 5.13 4.36 6.06
C LEU A 170 3.95 4.37 5.08
N ALA A 171 3.01 3.44 5.22
CA ALA A 171 1.80 3.44 4.40
C ALA A 171 0.86 4.62 4.72
N ILE A 172 0.84 5.11 5.97
CA ILE A 172 0.17 6.36 6.34
C ILE A 172 0.81 7.54 5.61
N ASP A 173 2.14 7.63 5.63
CA ASP A 173 2.86 8.72 4.96
C ASP A 173 2.64 8.69 3.43
N VAL A 174 2.66 7.50 2.83
CA VAL A 174 2.37 7.29 1.40
C VAL A 174 0.95 7.72 1.05
N ALA A 175 -0.05 7.28 1.82
CA ALA A 175 -1.44 7.65 1.57
C ALA A 175 -1.67 9.15 1.77
N ARG A 176 -1.01 9.76 2.76
CA ARG A 176 -1.05 11.21 2.98
C ARG A 176 -0.46 11.99 1.82
N ALA A 177 0.74 11.65 1.37
CA ALA A 177 1.39 12.30 0.23
C ALA A 177 0.55 12.17 -1.06
N TYR A 178 -0.06 11.01 -1.28
CA TYR A 178 -1.03 10.80 -2.36
C TYR A 178 -2.23 11.74 -2.23
N LEU A 179 -2.86 11.80 -1.05
CA LEU A 179 -4.03 12.66 -0.81
C LEU A 179 -3.70 14.14 -0.93
N GLU A 180 -2.53 14.60 -0.47
CA GLU A 180 -2.08 15.98 -0.66
C GLU A 180 -2.00 16.34 -2.14
N ARG A 181 -1.26 15.54 -2.93
CA ARG A 181 -1.16 15.76 -4.38
C ARG A 181 -2.52 15.71 -5.07
N ARG A 182 -3.41 14.80 -4.64
CA ARG A 182 -4.75 14.67 -5.20
C ARG A 182 -5.62 15.88 -4.89
N ILE A 183 -5.59 16.37 -3.65
CA ILE A 183 -6.33 17.55 -3.22
C ILE A 183 -5.79 18.78 -3.94
N ASP A 184 -4.48 19.00 -3.96
CA ASP A 184 -3.87 20.13 -4.67
C ASP A 184 -4.27 20.13 -6.16
N ALA A 185 -4.27 18.95 -6.80
CA ALA A 185 -4.73 18.82 -8.19
C ALA A 185 -6.23 19.12 -8.36
N ILE A 186 -7.08 18.79 -7.38
CA ILE A 186 -8.51 19.15 -7.39
C ILE A 186 -8.69 20.66 -7.23
N GLN A 187 -7.89 21.30 -6.38
CA GLN A 187 -8.01 22.73 -6.11
C GLN A 187 -7.79 23.56 -7.39
N VAL A 188 -6.77 23.22 -8.17
CA VAL A 188 -6.40 23.97 -9.38
C VAL A 188 -7.20 23.60 -10.63
N ARG A 189 -8.20 22.70 -10.53
CA ARG A 189 -9.02 22.30 -11.68
C ARG A 189 -9.93 23.45 -12.12
N PRO A 190 -9.84 23.91 -13.38
CA PRO A 190 -10.63 25.03 -13.89
C PRO A 190 -12.08 24.62 -14.23
N ASP A 191 -12.34 23.32 -14.39
CA ASP A 191 -13.63 22.77 -14.78
C ASP A 191 -14.58 22.52 -13.60
N LEU A 192 -14.14 22.79 -12.37
CA LEU A 192 -14.93 22.61 -11.16
C LEU A 192 -15.33 23.97 -10.57
N ASP A 193 -16.62 24.13 -10.29
CA ASP A 193 -17.09 25.18 -9.37
C ASP A 193 -16.73 24.84 -7.91
N ALA A 194 -17.06 25.75 -6.99
CA ALA A 194 -16.71 25.59 -5.57
C ALA A 194 -17.33 24.32 -4.95
N ASP A 195 -18.60 24.04 -5.24
CA ASP A 195 -19.34 22.91 -4.67
C ASP A 195 -18.86 21.57 -5.25
N ALA A 196 -18.57 21.52 -6.55
CA ALA A 196 -17.99 20.34 -7.20
C ALA A 196 -16.56 20.07 -6.69
N ARG A 197 -15.77 21.12 -6.46
CA ARG A 197 -14.44 21.02 -5.88
C ARG A 197 -14.48 20.48 -4.46
N GLU A 198 -15.37 20.98 -3.61
CA GLU A 198 -15.57 20.47 -2.25
C GLU A 198 -15.97 18.99 -2.26
N ARG A 199 -16.95 18.61 -3.08
CA ARG A 199 -17.37 17.20 -3.23
C ARG A 199 -16.20 16.31 -3.68
N ALA A 200 -15.41 16.75 -4.65
CA ALA A 200 -14.26 15.99 -5.14
C ALA A 200 -13.18 15.79 -4.05
N VAL A 201 -12.96 16.78 -3.17
CA VAL A 201 -12.06 16.65 -2.02
C VAL A 201 -12.61 15.65 -1.01
N PHE A 202 -13.90 15.70 -0.68
CA PHE A 202 -14.53 14.71 0.19
C PHE A 202 -14.48 13.30 -0.39
N ASP A 203 -14.68 13.16 -1.70
CA ASP A 203 -14.56 11.88 -2.38
C ASP A 203 -13.14 11.32 -2.32
N ALA A 204 -12.12 12.17 -2.42
CA ALA A 204 -10.73 11.76 -2.31
C ALA A 204 -10.41 11.16 -0.93
N ILE A 205 -10.93 11.74 0.16
CA ILE A 205 -10.65 11.26 1.52
C ILE A 205 -11.64 10.19 2.01
N ARG A 206 -12.79 10.03 1.35
CA ARG A 206 -13.90 9.16 1.77
C ARG A 206 -13.45 7.76 2.17
N ARG A 207 -12.57 7.15 1.38
CA ARG A 207 -12.10 5.79 1.62
C ARG A 207 -11.21 5.68 2.86
N VAL A 208 -10.37 6.67 3.12
CA VAL A 208 -9.57 6.71 4.36
C VAL A 208 -10.46 6.90 5.58
N VAL A 209 -11.51 7.72 5.48
CA VAL A 209 -12.52 7.87 6.55
C VAL A 209 -13.25 6.54 6.83
N ALA A 210 -13.61 5.81 5.78
CA ALA A 210 -14.23 4.49 5.90
C ALA A 210 -13.30 3.51 6.63
N TYR A 211 -12.07 3.35 6.16
CA TYR A 211 -11.08 2.46 6.78
C TYR A 211 -10.73 2.85 8.22
N ALA A 212 -10.67 4.16 8.52
CA ALA A 212 -10.42 4.64 9.88
C ALA A 212 -11.59 4.35 10.85
N SER A 213 -12.75 3.96 10.33
CA SER A 213 -13.92 3.57 11.13
C SER A 213 -13.91 2.09 11.52
N GLU A 214 -13.09 1.28 10.83
CA GLU A 214 -13.04 -0.16 11.02
C GLU A 214 -12.40 -0.56 12.36
N ASP A 215 -12.76 -1.76 12.82
CA ASP A 215 -12.24 -2.34 14.06
C ASP A 215 -10.72 -2.51 14.03
N ALA A 216 -10.15 -2.90 12.88
CA ALA A 216 -8.69 -3.01 12.70
C ALA A 216 -7.96 -1.70 12.98
N ALA A 217 -8.47 -0.57 12.46
CA ALA A 217 -7.86 0.74 12.67
C ALA A 217 -7.94 1.17 14.14
N LYS A 218 -9.06 0.93 14.80
CA LYS A 218 -9.24 1.23 16.24
C LYS A 218 -8.29 0.41 17.10
N LYS A 219 -8.23 -0.91 16.88
CA LYS A 219 -7.38 -1.81 17.66
C LYS A 219 -5.90 -1.56 17.42
N ASN A 220 -5.49 -1.19 16.21
CA ASN A 220 -4.10 -0.80 15.95
C ASN A 220 -3.74 0.53 16.62
N ALA A 221 -4.67 1.49 16.69
CA ALA A 221 -4.47 2.73 17.44
C ALA A 221 -4.31 2.45 18.94
N GLU A 222 -5.18 1.62 19.52
CA GLU A 222 -5.11 1.22 20.94
C GLU A 222 -3.83 0.45 21.27
N ARG A 223 -3.43 -0.51 20.41
CA ARG A 223 -2.31 -1.42 20.68
C ARG A 223 -0.95 -0.82 20.36
N TYR A 224 -0.85 -0.01 19.30
CA TYR A 224 0.44 0.46 18.77
C TYR A 224 0.57 1.98 18.72
N GLY A 225 -0.49 2.73 19.05
CA GLY A 225 -0.51 4.20 18.91
C GLY A 225 -0.41 4.66 17.45
N ILE A 226 -0.80 3.82 16.49
CA ILE A 226 -0.74 4.14 15.05
C ILE A 226 -2.17 4.37 14.54
N HIS A 227 -2.46 5.58 14.10
CA HIS A 227 -3.80 6.03 13.76
C HIS A 227 -3.99 6.12 12.24
N LEU A 228 -4.86 5.28 11.65
CA LEU A 228 -5.11 5.29 10.21
C LEU A 228 -5.52 6.67 9.69
N ALA A 229 -6.33 7.38 10.48
CA ALA A 229 -6.85 8.70 10.13
C ALA A 229 -5.74 9.74 9.94
N ASP A 230 -4.53 9.52 10.48
CA ASP A 230 -3.39 10.40 10.27
C ASP A 230 -2.93 10.46 8.81
N ALA A 231 -3.43 9.56 7.95
CA ALA A 231 -3.22 9.66 6.50
C ALA A 231 -3.99 10.84 5.87
N ILE A 232 -4.99 11.43 6.53
CA ILE A 232 -5.76 12.55 5.98
C ILE A 232 -5.00 13.87 6.23
N PRO A 233 -4.59 14.61 5.17
CA PRO A 233 -3.93 15.90 5.32
C PRO A 233 -4.97 17.01 5.53
N ALA A 234 -5.62 17.03 6.70
CA ALA A 234 -6.78 17.88 6.95
C ALA A 234 -6.53 19.39 6.72
N TRP A 235 -5.30 19.87 6.91
CA TRP A 235 -4.92 21.26 6.62
C TRP A 235 -5.04 21.65 5.14
N ARG A 236 -5.13 20.68 4.21
CA ARG A 236 -5.37 20.94 2.78
C ARG A 236 -6.85 21.10 2.44
N ILE A 237 -7.75 20.89 3.40
CA ILE A 237 -9.20 20.94 3.18
C ILE A 237 -9.70 22.32 3.62
N GLU A 238 -10.00 23.18 2.65
CA GLU A 238 -10.38 24.58 2.90
C GLU A 238 -11.83 24.73 3.40
N SER A 239 -12.69 23.75 3.12
CA SER A 239 -14.12 23.78 3.45
C SER A 239 -14.38 24.07 4.94
N SER A 240 -15.12 25.13 5.24
CA SER A 240 -15.58 25.40 6.60
C SER A 240 -16.49 24.29 7.13
N ALA A 241 -17.35 23.73 6.27
CA ALA A 241 -18.23 22.62 6.63
C ALA A 241 -17.45 21.38 7.08
N PHE A 242 -16.27 21.13 6.49
CA PHE A 242 -15.37 20.08 6.97
C PHE A 242 -14.95 20.34 8.42
N TRP A 243 -14.41 21.52 8.71
CA TRP A 243 -13.87 21.88 10.03
C TRP A 243 -14.95 21.98 11.13
N GLU A 244 -16.16 22.39 10.77
CA GLU A 244 -17.26 22.50 11.72
C GLU A 244 -17.97 21.17 11.97
N LYS A 245 -18.16 20.36 10.91
CA LYS A 245 -19.03 19.16 10.99
C LYS A 245 -18.25 17.85 11.03
N GLN A 246 -17.24 17.68 10.18
CA GLN A 246 -16.53 16.41 10.05
C GLN A 246 -15.31 16.33 10.97
N TRP A 247 -14.55 17.41 11.12
CA TRP A 247 -13.33 17.47 11.91
C TRP A 247 -13.52 17.02 13.37
N PRO A 248 -14.57 17.42 14.12
CA PRO A 248 -14.73 16.97 15.51
C PRO A 248 -14.84 15.45 15.66
N HIS A 249 -15.34 14.75 14.64
CA HIS A 249 -15.41 13.29 14.63
C HIS A 249 -14.10 12.67 14.14
N LEU A 250 -13.50 13.23 13.09
CA LEU A 250 -12.25 12.73 12.54
C LEU A 250 -11.07 12.90 13.50
N ARG A 251 -10.99 14.05 14.19
CA ARG A 251 -9.98 14.37 15.21
C ARG A 251 -9.87 13.29 16.28
N LYS A 252 -10.99 12.71 16.71
CA LYS A 252 -11.03 11.63 17.73
C LYS A 252 -10.37 10.33 17.27
N ARG A 253 -10.10 10.18 15.97
CA ARG A 253 -9.50 8.98 15.37
C ARG A 253 -8.04 9.21 14.96
N MET A 254 -7.57 10.43 15.03
CA MET A 254 -6.19 10.81 14.74
C MET A 254 -5.34 10.75 16.01
N SER A 255 -4.03 10.68 15.86
CA SER A 255 -3.13 10.93 16.97
C SER A 255 -3.24 12.39 17.41
N GLU A 256 -3.10 12.65 18.71
CA GLU A 256 -3.24 14.01 19.26
C GLU A 256 -2.24 14.98 18.63
N GLY A 257 -0.98 14.55 18.50
CA GLY A 257 0.09 15.35 17.91
C GLY A 257 -0.20 15.72 16.45
N TYR A 258 -0.64 14.77 15.64
CA TYR A 258 -0.94 15.03 14.24
C TYR A 258 -2.22 15.89 14.08
N ALA A 259 -3.23 15.67 14.90
CA ALA A 259 -4.44 16.50 14.88
C ALA A 259 -4.15 17.97 15.25
N HIS A 260 -3.30 18.21 16.26
CA HIS A 260 -2.83 19.57 16.58
C HIS A 260 -2.03 20.20 15.44
N GLU A 261 -1.19 19.42 14.76
CA GLU A 261 -0.45 19.91 13.60
C GLU A 261 -1.38 20.33 12.45
N CYS A 262 -2.42 19.54 12.16
CA CYS A 262 -3.47 19.90 11.20
C CYS A 262 -4.13 21.23 11.53
N GLU A 263 -4.53 21.44 12.78
CA GLU A 263 -5.17 22.68 13.25
C GLU A 263 -4.23 23.88 13.21
N ARG A 264 -2.95 23.67 13.55
CA ARG A 264 -1.92 24.70 13.48
C ARG A 264 -1.72 25.16 12.04
N ARG A 265 -1.53 24.22 11.10
CA ARG A 265 -1.34 24.53 9.68
C ARG A 265 -2.56 25.21 9.05
N HIS A 266 -3.76 24.76 9.38
CA HIS A 266 -5.00 25.38 8.90
C HIS A 266 -5.10 26.85 9.34
N ARG A 267 -4.74 27.16 10.59
CA ARG A 267 -4.73 28.55 11.09
C ARG A 267 -3.66 29.41 10.43
N SER A 268 -2.50 28.86 10.08
CA SER A 268 -1.43 29.59 9.40
C SER A 268 -1.69 29.84 7.91
N ALA A 269 -2.63 29.11 7.29
CA ALA A 269 -3.00 29.26 5.88
C ALA A 269 -4.14 30.28 5.65
N ARG A 270 -4.76 30.79 6.73
CA ARG A 270 -5.79 31.83 6.72
C ARG A 270 -5.19 33.19 7.01
#